data_AF-A0AA39U4J4-F1
#
_entry.id   AF-A0AA39U4J4-F1
#
_cell.length_a   1.000
_cell.length_b   1.000
_cell.length_c   1.000
_cell.angle_alpha   90.00
_cell.angle_beta   90.00
_cell.angle_gamma   90.00
#
_symmetry.space_group_name_H-M   'P 1'
#
loop_
_entity.id
_entity.type
_entity.pdbx_description
1 polymer ?
#
loop_
_entity_poly.entity_id
_entity_poly.type
_entity_poly.pdbx_seq_one_letter_code
_entity_poly.pdbx_strand_id
1 'polypeptide(L)'
;MAVQTQTDATEEQRQYSGPYPPSGTPYMNNQKTLKCRQTAYTDGGCTNNDNENAIASAGVWFGQNDPQNSAVRLHNDLGKPSNQLGEITGAYIATRKADETQPLEIMSDSLTMITTTTTNLKKNKDKGWIGVADAEAYQALVASMRSRQSSMTLKWVKGHSGIEGNEEADKLATIGLPKEDPDVIEFIVEPTYNTTGAKLQAILQLRAYKAIKIALTGQQPTDKLIWSGLHHKDFLNAIKQFLWMKMHDAYKVRSWWENKPGCEQRGRCMKCNQMETMEHILFECEEPGQSQVWRLVRRLWARKESEMPEPDFANMLTTPLLQIHGQNGMKLLGDTRLMRIITMEAAHLIWRLRNERVFQREGNGSTSEWEIRNRFLYAMNERLQMDLAALKKKKARKQGVSTETVLKTWKGVIKNEGDLPEDWTGTTGVLRREEKMVGRGRRRRCDV
;
A
#
# COMPACT_ATOMS: atom_id res chain seq x y z
N MET A 1 34.92 -3.79 -10.72
CA MET A 1 34.50 -2.42 -11.08
C MET A 1 33.94 -1.77 -9.83
N ALA A 2 34.73 -0.91 -9.17
CA ALA A 2 34.31 -0.21 -7.96
C ALA A 2 33.37 0.94 -8.33
N VAL A 3 32.16 0.94 -7.79
CA VAL A 3 31.21 2.05 -7.94
C VAL A 3 31.53 3.08 -6.87
N GLN A 4 32.36 4.07 -7.22
CA GLN A 4 32.49 5.30 -6.42
C GLN A 4 31.33 6.21 -6.82
N THR A 5 30.45 6.53 -5.87
CA THR A 5 29.40 7.54 -6.08
C THR A 5 29.63 8.70 -5.12
N GLN A 6 30.02 9.84 -5.68
CA GLN A 6 30.02 11.13 -4.99
C GLN A 6 28.61 11.72 -5.10
N THR A 7 28.06 12.22 -4.00
CA THR A 7 26.88 13.06 -4.03
C THR A 7 27.32 14.51 -4.18
N ASP A 8 27.19 15.07 -5.38
CA ASP A 8 27.39 16.49 -5.63
C ASP A 8 26.25 17.30 -5.02
N ALA A 9 26.61 18.22 -4.13
CA ALA A 9 25.71 19.19 -3.53
C ALA A 9 25.89 20.55 -4.21
N THR A 10 25.41 20.72 -5.45
CA THR A 10 25.13 22.05 -6.03
C THR A 10 24.36 21.89 -7.35
N GLU A 11 23.04 22.05 -7.33
CA GLU A 11 22.29 22.38 -8.55
C GLU A 11 20.93 23.03 -8.19
N GLU A 12 20.96 24.30 -7.79
CA GLU A 12 19.83 25.23 -7.93
C GLU A 12 20.23 26.66 -7.51
N GLN A 13 20.92 27.40 -8.39
CA GLN A 13 20.89 28.87 -8.37
C GLN A 13 20.89 29.40 -9.81
N ARG A 14 19.69 29.78 -10.29
CA ARG A 14 19.53 30.55 -11.53
C ARG A 14 19.63 32.04 -11.23
N GLN A 15 20.51 32.69 -12.00
CA GLN A 15 20.45 34.05 -12.56
C GLN A 15 20.06 35.22 -11.62
N TYR A 16 21.08 35.98 -11.22
CA TYR A 16 20.96 37.44 -11.13
C TYR A 16 22.22 38.10 -11.70
N SER A 17 22.04 38.92 -12.73
CA SER A 17 23.08 39.67 -13.43
C SER A 17 23.08 41.12 -12.95
N GLY A 18 24.19 41.59 -12.37
CA GLY A 18 24.42 42.99 -11.99
C GLY A 18 25.93 43.27 -11.81
N PRO A 19 26.41 44.49 -12.10
CA PRO A 19 27.80 44.74 -12.48
C PRO A 19 28.76 44.97 -11.29
N TYR A 20 30.04 44.60 -11.49
CA TYR A 20 31.19 44.92 -10.64
C TYR A 20 31.37 46.43 -10.42
N PRO A 21 31.99 46.85 -9.29
CA PRO A 21 33.36 47.40 -9.36
C PRO A 21 34.19 47.13 -8.05
N PRO A 22 35.34 47.78 -7.77
CA PRO A 22 36.68 47.37 -8.22
C PRO A 22 37.70 47.10 -7.08
N SER A 23 38.79 46.42 -7.48
CA SER A 23 40.16 46.30 -6.91
C SER A 23 40.55 46.98 -5.57
N GLY A 24 41.14 46.20 -4.65
CA GLY A 24 42.00 46.74 -3.58
C GLY A 24 42.46 45.80 -2.45
N THR A 25 43.41 44.89 -2.71
CA THR A 25 44.39 44.25 -1.77
C THR A 25 43.89 43.31 -0.65
N PRO A 26 44.76 42.46 -0.03
CA PRO A 26 45.99 41.81 -0.49
C PRO A 26 45.84 40.28 -0.62
N TYR A 27 46.75 39.64 -1.34
CA TYR A 27 46.87 38.18 -1.43
C TYR A 27 47.06 37.56 -0.04
N MET A 28 45.98 37.11 0.60
CA MET A 28 46.07 36.13 1.68
C MET A 28 46.22 34.75 1.06
N ASN A 29 47.36 34.16 1.39
CA ASN A 29 47.83 32.85 1.04
C ASN A 29 46.73 31.81 1.26
N ASN A 30 46.04 31.42 0.19
CA ASN A 30 44.95 30.45 0.22
C ASN A 30 45.58 29.05 0.28
N GLN A 31 46.20 28.71 1.41
CA GLN A 31 46.43 27.32 1.76
C GLN A 31 45.04 26.69 1.87
N LYS A 32 44.61 25.99 0.81
CA LYS A 32 43.56 24.98 0.93
C LYS A 32 43.97 24.08 2.08
N THR A 33 43.40 24.29 3.25
CA THR A 33 43.43 23.32 4.33
C THR A 33 42.86 22.05 3.73
N LEU A 34 43.73 21.07 3.46
CA LEU A 34 43.32 19.72 3.14
C LEU A 34 42.49 19.27 4.34
N LYS A 35 41.15 19.32 4.21
CA LYS A 35 40.28 18.78 5.25
C LYS A 35 40.70 17.33 5.45
N CYS A 36 41.17 17.00 6.66
CA CYS A 36 41.50 15.63 7.01
C CYS A 36 40.24 14.79 6.78
N ARG A 37 40.36 13.68 6.04
CA ARG A 37 39.23 12.80 5.77
C ARG A 37 39.10 11.81 6.91
N GLN A 38 37.91 11.71 7.49
CA GLN A 38 37.59 10.69 8.49
C GLN A 38 37.16 9.40 7.76
N THR A 39 37.61 8.26 8.24
CA THR A 39 37.18 6.95 7.76
C THR A 39 36.57 6.18 8.93
N ALA A 40 35.38 5.63 8.72
CA ALA A 40 34.71 4.75 9.67
C ALA A 40 34.35 3.43 8.99
N TYR A 41 34.41 2.34 9.74
CA TYR A 41 33.96 1.02 9.33
C TYR A 41 32.73 0.66 10.16
N THR A 42 31.72 0.08 9.52
CA THR A 42 30.47 -0.27 10.19
C THR A 42 30.00 -1.65 9.80
N ASP A 43 29.47 -2.39 10.77
CA ASP A 43 28.94 -3.74 10.61
C ASP A 43 27.71 -3.92 11.51
N GLY A 44 26.82 -4.83 11.13
CA GLY A 44 25.63 -5.22 11.86
C GLY A 44 25.73 -6.64 12.39
N GLY A 45 25.30 -6.86 13.63
CA GLY A 45 25.20 -8.18 14.23
C GLY A 45 23.76 -8.55 14.53
N CYS A 46 23.41 -9.83 14.44
CA CYS A 46 22.13 -10.33 14.95
C CYS A 46 22.23 -11.79 15.42
N THR A 47 21.71 -12.06 16.62
CA THR A 47 21.51 -13.44 17.10
C THR A 47 20.12 -13.94 16.76
N ASN A 48 19.99 -15.24 16.48
CA ASN A 48 18.69 -15.91 16.26
C ASN A 48 17.79 -15.18 15.25
N ASN A 49 18.36 -14.79 14.10
CA ASN A 49 17.63 -14.11 13.01
C ASN A 49 16.25 -14.74 12.79
N ASP A 50 15.21 -13.90 12.78
CA ASP A 50 13.79 -14.25 12.57
C ASP A 50 13.03 -14.91 13.74
N ASN A 51 13.62 -15.03 14.93
CA ASN A 51 12.90 -15.46 16.15
C ASN A 51 12.49 -14.27 17.05
N GLU A 52 11.50 -14.47 17.93
CA GLU A 52 11.01 -13.44 18.86
C GLU A 52 12.08 -12.98 19.87
N ASN A 53 13.10 -13.81 20.11
CA ASN A 53 14.23 -13.51 20.99
C ASN A 53 15.47 -13.01 20.22
N ALA A 54 15.29 -12.54 18.98
CA ALA A 54 16.39 -11.98 18.21
C ALA A 54 16.93 -10.71 18.88
N ILE A 55 18.25 -10.58 18.92
CA ILE A 55 18.95 -9.39 19.41
C ILE A 55 19.81 -8.87 18.28
N ALA A 56 19.67 -7.60 17.95
CA ALA A 56 20.49 -6.93 16.95
C ALA A 56 21.49 -5.98 17.62
N SER A 57 22.62 -5.77 16.96
CA SER A 57 23.69 -4.87 17.38
C SER A 57 24.32 -4.16 16.19
N ALA A 58 25.07 -3.10 16.48
CA ALA A 58 25.86 -2.36 15.50
C ALA A 58 27.28 -2.15 16.02
N GLY A 59 28.27 -2.29 15.13
CA GLY A 59 29.66 -1.96 15.36
C GLY A 59 30.08 -0.75 14.55
N VAL A 60 30.84 0.17 15.16
CA VAL A 60 31.42 1.35 14.49
C VAL A 60 32.87 1.49 14.90
N TRP A 61 33.78 1.49 13.94
CA TRP A 61 35.22 1.59 14.17
C TRP A 61 35.85 2.72 13.34
N PHE A 62 36.52 3.66 14.01
CA PHE A 62 37.25 4.78 13.39
C PHE A 62 38.77 4.56 13.38
N GLY A 63 39.28 3.72 14.28
CA GLY A 63 40.71 3.46 14.41
C GLY A 63 41.05 2.78 15.74
N GLN A 64 42.30 2.34 15.85
CA GLN A 64 42.79 1.77 17.10
C GLN A 64 42.69 2.79 18.24
N ASN A 65 42.03 2.41 19.33
CA ASN A 65 41.81 3.25 20.51
C ASN A 65 41.08 4.59 20.24
N ASP A 66 40.36 4.71 19.13
CA ASP A 66 39.56 5.91 18.85
C ASP A 66 38.33 5.95 19.78
N PRO A 67 38.11 7.04 20.53
CA PRO A 67 36.99 7.15 21.47
C PRO A 67 35.62 7.17 20.79
N GLN A 68 35.56 7.36 19.47
CA GLN A 68 34.32 7.29 18.69
C GLN A 68 33.89 5.85 18.40
N ASN A 69 34.77 4.86 18.61
CA ASN A 69 34.43 3.45 18.45
C ASN A 69 33.20 3.09 19.30
N SER A 70 32.31 2.28 18.73
CA SER A 70 31.03 1.95 19.35
C SER A 70 30.69 0.49 19.13
N ALA A 71 30.38 -0.20 20.23
CA ALA A 71 29.65 -1.46 20.23
C ALA A 71 28.26 -1.16 20.80
N VAL A 72 27.20 -1.40 20.05
CA VAL A 72 25.86 -0.91 20.36
C VAL A 72 24.84 -2.03 20.29
N ARG A 73 24.04 -2.21 21.34
CA ARG A 73 22.88 -3.12 21.36
C ARG A 73 21.62 -2.36 21.01
N LEU A 74 20.85 -2.87 20.05
CA LEU A 74 19.62 -2.22 19.60
C LEU A 74 18.44 -2.60 20.48
N HIS A 75 17.58 -1.62 20.81
CA HIS A 75 16.28 -1.89 21.41
C HIS A 75 15.30 -2.43 20.36
N ASN A 76 14.39 -3.32 20.75
CA ASN A 76 13.34 -3.87 19.88
C ASN A 76 12.30 -2.83 19.43
N ASP A 77 12.35 -1.62 19.98
CA ASP A 77 11.41 -0.53 19.65
C ASP A 77 11.83 0.19 18.37
N LEU A 78 13.11 0.06 17.97
CA LEU A 78 13.65 0.61 16.73
C LEU A 78 13.16 -0.13 15.47
N GLY A 79 12.59 -1.32 15.66
CA GLY A 79 12.16 -2.20 14.58
C GLY A 79 12.43 -3.66 14.91
N LYS A 80 12.02 -4.54 14.00
CA LYS A 80 12.29 -5.98 14.14
C LYS A 80 13.81 -6.21 14.13
N PRO A 81 14.40 -6.82 15.17
CA PRO A 81 15.84 -7.09 15.22
C PRO A 81 16.30 -7.89 14.01
N SER A 82 17.29 -7.35 13.30
CA SER A 82 17.89 -7.97 12.13
C SER A 82 19.31 -7.46 11.91
N ASN A 83 20.12 -8.22 11.17
CA ASN A 83 21.45 -7.77 10.75
C ASN A 83 21.37 -6.43 10.01
N GLN A 84 20.37 -6.30 9.14
CA GLN A 84 20.19 -5.12 8.30
C GLN A 84 19.90 -3.86 9.11
N LEU A 85 19.12 -3.97 10.19
CA LEU A 85 18.88 -2.86 11.11
C LEU A 85 20.19 -2.44 11.82
N GLY A 86 21.03 -3.41 12.20
CA GLY A 86 22.37 -3.18 12.74
C GLY A 86 23.26 -2.38 11.79
N GLU A 87 23.33 -2.80 10.52
CA GLU A 87 24.10 -2.12 9.47
C GLU A 87 23.71 -0.65 9.30
N ILE A 88 22.40 -0.39 9.21
CA ILE A 88 21.87 0.98 9.02
C ILE A 88 22.18 1.81 10.25
N THR A 89 22.04 1.22 11.45
CA THR A 89 22.27 1.92 12.72
C THR A 89 23.75 2.24 12.92
N GLY A 90 24.67 1.34 12.55
CA GLY A 90 26.10 1.59 12.58
C GLY A 90 26.48 2.77 11.70
N ALA A 91 25.98 2.79 10.45
CA ALA A 91 26.19 3.91 9.53
C ALA A 91 25.60 5.23 10.07
N TYR A 92 24.41 5.19 10.70
CA TYR A 92 23.80 6.36 11.33
C TYR A 92 24.66 6.91 12.47
N ILE A 93 25.11 6.05 13.38
CA ILE A 93 25.97 6.43 14.51
C ILE A 93 27.30 7.01 14.03
N ALA A 94 27.95 6.35 13.06
CA ALA A 94 29.20 6.84 12.48
C ALA A 94 29.03 8.25 11.89
N THR A 95 27.91 8.50 11.20
CA THR A 95 27.58 9.81 10.62
C THR A 95 27.43 10.89 11.68
N ARG A 96 26.86 10.54 12.84
CA ARG A 96 26.59 11.46 13.96
C ARG A 96 27.80 11.71 14.85
N LYS A 97 28.72 10.74 14.98
CA LYS A 97 29.95 10.90 15.77
C LYS A 97 31.04 11.66 15.04
N ALA A 98 31.18 11.44 13.73
CA ALA A 98 32.21 12.07 12.91
C ALA A 98 32.02 13.59 12.79
N ASP A 99 33.12 14.35 12.85
CA ASP A 99 33.13 15.81 12.66
C ASP A 99 32.41 16.19 11.35
N GLU A 100 31.33 16.96 11.45
CA GLU A 100 30.46 17.34 10.35
C GLU A 100 31.13 18.24 9.30
N THR A 101 32.22 18.91 9.67
CA THR A 101 32.95 19.85 8.82
C THR A 101 33.98 19.17 7.92
N GLN A 102 34.31 17.91 8.19
CA GLN A 102 35.30 17.12 7.48
C GLN A 102 34.65 16.04 6.58
N PRO A 103 35.28 15.69 5.44
CA PRO A 103 34.80 14.60 4.61
C PRO A 103 34.77 13.29 5.39
N LEU A 104 33.67 12.53 5.29
CA LEU A 104 33.51 11.22 5.92
C LEU A 104 33.45 10.12 4.87
N GLU A 105 34.20 9.04 5.09
CA GLU A 105 34.17 7.83 4.29
C GLU A 105 33.71 6.65 5.17
N ILE A 106 32.52 6.12 4.92
CA ILE A 106 32.03 4.91 5.61
C ILE A 106 32.32 3.69 4.73
N MET A 107 33.05 2.73 5.29
CA MET A 107 33.26 1.39 4.77
C MET A 107 32.24 0.44 5.40
N SER A 108 31.47 -0.27 4.58
CA SER A 108 30.52 -1.30 5.05
C SER A 108 30.42 -2.40 4.01
N ASP A 109 30.17 -3.63 4.44
CA ASP A 109 29.90 -4.76 3.55
C ASP A 109 28.42 -4.90 3.17
N SER A 110 27.54 -4.10 3.80
CA SER A 110 26.10 -4.05 3.53
C SER A 110 25.79 -3.35 2.21
N LEU A 111 25.87 -4.11 1.11
CA LEU A 111 25.45 -3.65 -0.20
C LEU A 111 23.98 -3.20 -0.22
N THR A 112 23.12 -3.84 0.59
CA THR A 112 21.72 -3.46 0.75
C THR A 112 21.59 -2.05 1.31
N MET A 113 22.33 -1.72 2.37
CA MET A 113 22.31 -0.40 2.97
C MET A 113 22.79 0.65 1.95
N ILE A 114 23.94 0.40 1.33
CA ILE A 114 24.56 1.32 0.37
C ILE A 114 23.63 1.56 -0.83
N THR A 115 23.11 0.51 -1.46
CA THR A 115 22.25 0.65 -2.64
C THR A 115 20.90 1.30 -2.32
N THR A 116 20.37 1.12 -1.10
CA THR A 116 19.12 1.73 -0.66
C THR A 116 19.26 3.23 -0.42
N THR A 117 20.36 3.67 0.18
CA THR A 117 20.66 5.09 0.46
C THR A 117 21.25 5.84 -0.75
N THR A 118 21.73 5.12 -1.77
CA THR A 118 22.30 5.73 -2.99
C THR A 118 21.43 5.45 -4.23
N THR A 119 21.67 4.35 -4.95
CA THR A 119 21.09 4.05 -6.27
C THR A 119 19.56 4.00 -6.25
N ASN A 120 18.98 3.41 -5.21
CA ASN A 120 17.53 3.28 -5.07
C ASN A 120 16.87 4.45 -4.32
N LEU A 121 17.65 5.44 -3.85
CA LEU A 121 17.12 6.50 -2.99
C LEU A 121 15.99 7.28 -3.65
N LYS A 122 16.21 7.80 -4.85
CA LYS A 122 15.18 8.57 -5.59
C LYS A 122 13.90 7.76 -5.77
N LYS A 123 14.04 6.50 -6.19
CA LYS A 123 12.94 5.56 -6.40
C LYS A 123 12.18 5.27 -5.10
N ASN A 124 12.88 5.15 -3.97
CA ASN A 124 12.26 4.90 -2.67
C ASN A 124 11.55 6.14 -2.13
N LYS A 125 12.17 7.33 -2.25
CA LYS A 125 11.55 8.62 -1.92
C LYS A 125 10.30 8.88 -2.76
N ASP A 126 10.36 8.69 -4.08
CA ASP A 126 9.22 8.86 -4.98
C ASP A 126 8.06 7.91 -4.63
N LYS A 127 8.36 6.75 -4.05
CA LYS A 127 7.37 5.76 -3.58
C LYS A 127 6.98 5.94 -2.11
N GLY A 128 7.45 7.00 -1.46
CA GLY A 128 7.17 7.29 -0.05
C GLY A 128 7.64 6.20 0.90
N TRP A 129 8.71 5.48 0.55
CA TRP A 129 9.25 4.35 1.32
C TRP A 129 8.25 3.20 1.57
N ILE A 130 7.11 3.19 0.87
CA ILE A 130 6.04 2.22 1.08
C ILE A 130 6.57 0.80 0.80
N GLY A 131 6.60 0.00 1.85
CA GLY A 131 7.00 -1.40 1.82
C GLY A 131 8.52 -1.64 1.81
N VAL A 132 9.32 -0.62 2.10
CA VAL A 132 10.75 -0.76 2.39
C VAL A 132 10.90 -1.13 3.86
N ALA A 133 11.55 -2.25 4.16
CA ALA A 133 11.87 -2.63 5.54
C ALA A 133 12.85 -1.61 6.14
N ASP A 134 12.73 -1.34 7.45
CA ASP A 134 13.58 -0.40 8.19
C ASP A 134 13.58 1.03 7.58
N ALA A 135 12.47 1.43 6.95
CA ALA A 135 12.33 2.71 6.25
C ALA A 135 12.70 3.91 7.13
N GLU A 136 12.30 3.90 8.40
CA GLU A 136 12.59 4.98 9.35
C GLU A 136 14.10 5.12 9.62
N ALA A 137 14.80 4.01 9.85
CA ALA A 137 16.25 3.98 10.01
C ALA A 137 16.96 4.50 8.75
N TYR A 138 16.50 4.09 7.56
CA TYR A 138 17.01 4.62 6.29
C TYR A 138 16.75 6.11 6.11
N GLN A 139 15.56 6.59 6.47
CA GLN A 139 15.21 8.00 6.40
C GLN A 139 16.09 8.84 7.32
N ALA A 140 16.32 8.37 8.56
CA ALA A 140 17.21 9.03 9.52
C ALA A 140 18.67 9.04 9.05
N LEU A 141 19.16 7.91 8.51
CA LEU A 141 20.49 7.85 7.89
C LEU A 141 20.61 8.87 6.75
N VAL A 142 19.70 8.84 5.77
CA VAL A 142 19.73 9.78 4.63
C VAL A 142 19.62 11.24 5.09
N ALA A 143 18.79 11.54 6.08
CA ALA A 143 18.69 12.88 6.65
C ALA A 143 20.00 13.30 7.30
N SER A 144 20.61 12.44 8.12
CA SER A 144 21.90 12.71 8.76
C SER A 144 23.02 12.93 7.75
N MET A 145 23.08 12.12 6.67
CA MET A 145 24.04 12.28 5.58
C MET A 145 23.93 13.66 4.91
N ARG A 146 22.70 14.11 4.66
CA ARG A 146 22.40 15.39 3.99
C ARG A 146 22.61 16.61 4.87
N SER A 147 22.59 16.43 6.18
CA SER A 147 22.74 17.51 7.17
C SER A 147 24.20 17.87 7.41
N ARG A 148 25.16 17.06 6.94
CA ARG A 148 26.60 17.31 7.12
C ARG A 148 27.05 18.53 6.31
N GLN A 149 28.00 19.29 6.85
CA GLN A 149 28.62 20.45 6.19
C GLN A 149 29.69 20.05 5.16
N SER A 150 30.07 18.77 5.14
CA SER A 150 31.08 18.24 4.21
C SER A 150 30.64 16.92 3.58
N SER A 151 31.33 16.53 2.51
CA SER A 151 30.96 15.40 1.70
C SER A 151 31.06 14.09 2.48
N MET A 152 30.18 13.16 2.12
CA MET A 152 30.17 11.82 2.67
C MET A 152 30.18 10.81 1.54
N THR A 153 31.01 9.78 1.65
CA THR A 153 31.10 8.69 0.68
C THR A 153 30.83 7.36 1.38
N LEU A 154 29.97 6.54 0.80
CA LEU A 154 29.81 5.14 1.18
C LEU A 154 30.65 4.27 0.24
N LYS A 155 31.49 3.39 0.78
CA LYS A 155 32.24 2.40 0.01
C LYS A 155 31.92 1.00 0.47
N TRP A 156 31.61 0.15 -0.49
CA TRP A 156 31.46 -1.26 -0.24
C TRP A 156 32.83 -1.91 -0.05
N VAL A 157 32.97 -2.65 1.04
CA VAL A 157 34.11 -3.54 1.29
C VAL A 157 33.62 -4.97 1.36
N LYS A 158 34.50 -5.94 1.11
CA LYS A 158 34.14 -7.35 1.19
C LYS A 158 34.20 -7.78 2.66
N GLY A 159 33.11 -8.33 3.19
CA GLY A 159 33.09 -8.94 4.52
C GLY A 159 34.05 -10.13 4.62
N HIS A 160 34.62 -10.33 5.81
CA HIS A 160 35.54 -11.43 6.17
C HIS A 160 36.70 -11.62 5.18
N SER A 161 37.33 -10.52 4.72
CA SER A 161 38.40 -10.57 3.73
C SER A 161 39.74 -10.03 4.22
N GLY A 162 40.01 -10.00 5.53
CA GLY A 162 41.28 -9.47 6.08
C GLY A 162 41.35 -7.95 6.15
N ILE A 163 40.24 -7.23 5.97
CA ILE A 163 40.21 -5.77 6.07
C ILE A 163 40.07 -5.41 7.54
N GLU A 164 41.18 -5.03 8.17
CA GLU A 164 41.28 -4.74 9.61
C GLU A 164 40.09 -3.95 10.14
N GLY A 165 39.77 -2.79 9.57
CA GLY A 165 38.66 -1.97 10.06
C GLY A 165 37.28 -2.64 9.98
N ASN A 166 37.03 -3.49 8.96
CA ASN A 166 35.77 -4.24 8.86
C ASN A 166 35.73 -5.37 9.89
N GLU A 167 36.85 -6.06 10.13
CA GLU A 167 36.94 -7.11 11.14
C GLU A 167 36.81 -6.54 12.56
N GLU A 168 37.34 -5.35 12.81
CA GLU A 168 37.13 -4.66 14.09
C GLU A 168 35.69 -4.15 14.25
N ALA A 169 35.05 -3.69 13.18
CA ALA A 169 33.63 -3.35 13.20
C ALA A 169 32.74 -4.57 13.51
N ASP A 170 33.02 -5.73 12.89
CA ASP A 170 32.36 -7.02 13.18
C ASP A 170 32.54 -7.44 14.65
N LYS A 171 33.77 -7.33 15.18
CA LYS A 171 34.06 -7.57 16.61
C LYS A 171 33.25 -6.65 17.51
N LEU A 172 33.16 -5.36 17.20
CA LEU A 172 32.36 -4.41 17.98
C LEU A 172 30.86 -4.73 17.90
N ALA A 173 30.35 -5.11 16.73
CA ALA A 173 28.97 -5.58 16.59
C ALA A 173 28.75 -6.83 17.46
N THR A 174 29.67 -7.78 17.45
CA THR A 174 29.63 -9.00 18.28
C THR A 174 29.65 -8.68 19.78
N ILE A 175 30.47 -7.70 20.21
CA ILE A 175 30.52 -7.21 21.61
C ILE A 175 29.20 -6.54 22.02
N GLY A 176 28.48 -5.93 21.08
CA GLY A 176 27.17 -5.33 21.34
C GLY A 176 26.08 -6.35 21.65
N LEU A 177 26.15 -7.57 21.11
CA LEU A 177 25.11 -8.59 21.28
C LEU A 177 24.83 -9.00 22.74
N PRO A 178 25.85 -9.34 23.57
CA PRO A 178 25.63 -9.82 24.94
C PRO A 178 25.38 -8.71 25.98
N LYS A 179 25.30 -7.43 25.60
CA LYS A 179 25.01 -6.36 26.57
C LYS A 179 23.65 -6.60 27.24
N GLU A 180 23.56 -6.46 28.57
CA GLU A 180 22.30 -6.69 29.31
C GLU A 180 21.24 -5.62 29.04
N ASP A 181 21.67 -4.38 28.83
CA ASP A 181 20.81 -3.25 28.50
C ASP A 181 21.01 -2.80 27.04
N PRO A 182 19.92 -2.51 26.30
CA PRO A 182 20.01 -1.89 24.99
C PRO A 182 20.51 -0.44 25.13
N ASP A 183 21.35 -0.03 24.20
CA ASP A 183 21.79 1.36 24.11
C ASP A 183 20.64 2.24 23.58
N VAL A 184 20.51 3.46 24.11
CA VAL A 184 19.48 4.41 23.70
C VAL A 184 19.86 5.03 22.35
N ILE A 185 19.06 4.76 21.32
CA ILE A 185 19.23 5.30 19.98
C ILE A 185 17.91 5.95 19.57
N GLU A 186 17.99 7.15 19.04
CA GLU A 186 16.82 7.85 18.52
C GLU A 186 17.08 8.19 17.05
N PHE A 187 16.23 7.68 16.16
CA PHE A 187 16.30 7.98 14.74
C PHE A 187 15.69 9.36 14.48
N ILE A 188 16.53 10.39 14.48
CA ILE A 188 16.10 11.75 14.19
C ILE A 188 16.05 11.96 12.67
N VAL A 189 14.85 12.22 12.14
CA VAL A 189 14.64 12.64 10.75
C VAL A 189 14.38 14.15 10.72
N GLU A 190 15.44 14.92 10.46
CA GLU A 190 15.37 16.37 10.24
C GLU A 190 14.23 16.75 9.28
N PRO A 191 13.25 17.59 9.69
CA PRO A 191 12.07 17.92 8.89
C PRO A 191 12.40 18.46 7.50
N THR A 192 13.49 19.22 7.37
CA THR A 192 14.00 19.76 6.09
C THR A 192 14.31 18.66 5.06
N TYR A 193 14.70 17.48 5.53
CA TYR A 193 15.03 16.33 4.67
C TYR A 193 13.96 15.23 4.69
N ASN A 194 12.93 15.40 5.53
CA ASN A 194 11.81 14.48 5.65
C ASN A 194 10.79 14.72 4.52
N THR A 195 10.92 13.99 3.40
CA THR A 195 9.85 13.94 2.40
C THR A 195 8.76 12.98 2.88
N THR A 196 7.62 13.53 3.31
CA THR A 196 6.46 12.75 3.70
C THR A 196 5.61 12.35 2.49
N GLY A 197 5.15 11.10 2.47
CA GLY A 197 4.25 10.58 1.45
C GLY A 197 4.94 10.14 0.16
N ALA A 198 4.16 9.52 -0.73
CA ALA A 198 4.63 9.10 -2.05
C ALA A 198 4.28 10.15 -3.11
N LYS A 199 5.15 10.32 -4.10
CA LYS A 199 4.85 11.17 -5.26
C LYS A 199 3.67 10.58 -6.01
N LEU A 200 2.59 11.36 -6.14
CA LEU A 200 1.32 10.90 -6.72
C LEU A 200 1.49 10.32 -8.14
N GLN A 201 2.43 10.85 -8.92
CA GLN A 201 2.74 10.37 -10.27
C GLN A 201 3.51 9.03 -10.29
N ALA A 202 4.13 8.63 -9.17
CA ALA A 202 4.98 7.44 -9.06
C ALA A 202 4.33 6.32 -8.23
N ILE A 203 3.20 6.59 -7.57
CA ILE A 203 2.46 5.59 -6.81
C ILE A 203 1.65 4.71 -7.76
N LEU A 204 1.94 3.41 -7.77
CA LEU A 204 1.08 2.42 -8.41
C LEU A 204 -0.10 2.14 -7.47
N GLN A 205 -1.25 1.74 -8.03
CA GLN A 205 -2.41 1.41 -7.21
C GLN A 205 -2.13 0.27 -6.20
N LEU A 206 -1.22 -0.67 -6.53
CA LEU A 206 -0.70 -1.67 -5.59
C LEU A 206 0.03 -1.05 -4.37
N ARG A 207 0.77 0.05 -4.57
CA ARG A 207 1.47 0.73 -3.47
C ARG A 207 0.50 1.56 -2.64
N ALA A 208 -0.46 2.22 -3.28
CA ALA A 208 -1.56 2.88 -2.57
C ALA A 208 -2.31 1.88 -1.69
N TYR A 209 -2.59 0.69 -2.20
CA TYR A 209 -3.16 -0.42 -1.44
C TYR A 209 -2.33 -0.79 -0.20
N LYS A 210 -1.02 -1.00 -0.38
CA LYS A 210 -0.10 -1.33 0.72
C LYS A 210 -0.12 -0.23 1.78
N ALA A 211 -0.02 1.03 1.37
CA ALA A 211 -0.03 2.17 2.27
C ALA A 211 -1.34 2.26 3.06
N ILE A 212 -2.48 2.14 2.38
CA ILE A 212 -3.81 2.12 3.02
C ILE A 212 -3.91 0.98 4.03
N LYS A 213 -3.44 -0.23 3.68
CA LYS A 213 -3.50 -1.37 4.60
C LYS A 213 -2.60 -1.17 5.82
N ILE A 214 -1.40 -0.65 5.64
CA ILE A 214 -0.50 -0.29 6.74
C ILE A 214 -1.17 0.76 7.63
N ALA A 215 -1.75 1.80 7.06
CA ALA A 215 -2.45 2.84 7.81
C ALA A 215 -3.66 2.29 8.60
N LEU A 216 -4.43 1.37 8.02
CA LEU A 216 -5.63 0.80 8.65
C LEU A 216 -5.33 -0.29 9.69
N THR A 217 -4.21 -1.02 9.56
CA THR A 217 -3.96 -2.22 10.37
C THR A 217 -2.60 -2.28 11.06
N GLY A 218 -1.71 -1.33 10.81
CA GLY A 218 -0.31 -1.36 11.25
C GLY A 218 0.55 -2.45 10.58
N GLN A 219 -0.07 -3.35 9.80
CA GLN A 219 0.62 -4.50 9.22
C GLN A 219 0.94 -4.26 7.75
N GLN A 220 2.18 -4.59 7.37
CA GLN A 220 2.62 -4.57 5.98
C GLN A 220 2.17 -5.86 5.24
N PRO A 221 1.22 -5.77 4.29
CA PRO A 221 0.79 -6.94 3.54
C PRO A 221 1.87 -7.38 2.53
N THR A 222 2.11 -8.67 2.42
CA THR A 222 3.00 -9.23 1.40
C THR A 222 2.36 -9.13 0.01
N ASP A 223 3.18 -9.04 -1.05
CA ASP A 223 2.66 -9.05 -2.43
C ASP A 223 1.84 -10.31 -2.71
N LYS A 224 2.29 -11.47 -2.20
CA LYS A 224 1.55 -12.73 -2.31
C LYS A 224 0.16 -12.64 -1.69
N LEU A 225 0.02 -12.02 -0.53
CA LEU A 225 -1.27 -11.83 0.14
C LEU A 225 -2.20 -10.95 -0.70
N ILE A 226 -1.68 -9.85 -1.26
CA ILE A 226 -2.46 -8.94 -2.10
C ILE A 226 -2.93 -9.66 -3.37
N TRP A 227 -2.01 -10.34 -4.07
CA TRP A 227 -2.35 -11.10 -5.28
C TRP A 227 -3.34 -12.23 -5.02
N SER A 228 -3.20 -12.93 -3.89
CA SER A 228 -4.17 -13.94 -3.45
C SER A 228 -5.55 -13.33 -3.19
N GLY A 229 -5.60 -12.14 -2.57
CA GLY A 229 -6.82 -11.36 -2.39
C GLY A 229 -7.49 -11.01 -3.72
N LEU A 230 -6.75 -10.51 -4.71
CA LEU A 230 -7.33 -10.16 -6.02
C LEU A 230 -7.95 -11.38 -6.74
N HIS A 231 -7.42 -12.57 -6.48
CA HIS A 231 -7.91 -13.83 -7.04
C HIS A 231 -8.80 -14.62 -6.07
N HIS A 232 -9.32 -13.97 -5.03
CA HIS A 232 -10.07 -14.64 -3.97
C HIS A 232 -11.19 -15.52 -4.54
N LYS A 233 -11.37 -16.71 -3.96
CA LYS A 233 -12.37 -17.71 -4.42
C LYS A 233 -13.82 -17.20 -4.40
N ASP A 234 -14.07 -16.16 -3.61
CA ASP A 234 -15.40 -15.54 -3.51
C ASP A 234 -15.72 -14.66 -4.72
N PHE A 235 -14.74 -14.30 -5.55
CA PHE A 235 -14.97 -13.41 -6.69
C PHE A 235 -15.23 -14.17 -7.98
N LEU A 236 -16.14 -13.63 -8.80
CA LEU A 236 -16.34 -14.09 -10.18
C LEU A 236 -15.15 -13.72 -11.05
N ASN A 237 -14.93 -14.48 -12.13
CA ASN A 237 -13.85 -14.17 -13.08
C ASN A 237 -13.99 -12.76 -13.67
N ALA A 238 -15.21 -12.29 -13.92
CA ALA A 238 -15.45 -10.91 -14.36
C ALA A 238 -14.97 -9.87 -13.32
N ILE A 239 -15.20 -10.12 -12.03
CA ILE A 239 -14.71 -9.27 -10.94
C ILE A 239 -13.19 -9.36 -10.81
N LYS A 240 -12.61 -10.56 -10.93
CA LYS A 240 -11.15 -10.75 -10.90
C LYS A 240 -10.48 -10.00 -12.04
N GLN A 241 -11.04 -10.08 -13.25
CA GLN A 241 -10.59 -9.31 -14.40
C GLN A 241 -10.76 -7.81 -14.14
N PHE A 242 -11.87 -7.40 -13.53
CA PHE A 242 -12.11 -6.01 -13.17
C PHE A 242 -11.04 -5.46 -12.21
N LEU A 243 -10.75 -6.20 -11.14
CA LEU A 243 -9.71 -5.86 -10.19
C LEU A 243 -8.32 -5.86 -10.83
N TRP A 244 -8.02 -6.86 -11.67
CA TRP A 244 -6.74 -6.94 -12.36
C TRP A 244 -6.52 -5.73 -13.28
N MET A 245 -7.48 -5.43 -14.16
CA MET A 245 -7.39 -4.28 -15.06
C MET A 245 -7.23 -2.98 -14.28
N LYS A 246 -7.92 -2.86 -13.14
CA LYS A 246 -7.82 -1.70 -12.26
C LYS A 246 -6.41 -1.55 -11.68
N MET A 247 -5.83 -2.63 -11.16
CA MET A 247 -4.48 -2.64 -10.57
C MET A 247 -3.37 -2.28 -11.56
N HIS A 248 -3.59 -2.54 -12.84
CA HIS A 248 -2.68 -2.24 -13.94
C HIS A 248 -2.98 -0.92 -14.65
N ASP A 249 -3.91 -0.10 -14.14
CA ASP A 249 -4.36 1.14 -14.77
C ASP A 249 -4.78 0.96 -16.25
N ALA A 250 -5.37 -0.21 -16.56
CA ALA A 250 -5.72 -0.61 -17.92
C ALA A 250 -7.11 -0.12 -18.35
N TYR A 251 -7.80 0.64 -17.50
CA TYR A 251 -9.12 1.18 -17.81
C TYR A 251 -9.02 2.51 -18.56
N LYS A 252 -9.93 2.68 -19.53
CA LYS A 252 -10.04 3.92 -20.32
C LYS A 252 -10.74 5.01 -19.50
N VAL A 253 -9.98 5.63 -18.61
CA VAL A 253 -10.36 6.76 -17.75
C VAL A 253 -9.33 7.89 -17.86
N ARG A 254 -9.67 9.11 -17.44
CA ARG A 254 -8.76 10.28 -17.36
C ARG A 254 -7.87 10.47 -18.60
N SER A 255 -6.57 10.22 -18.45
CA SER A 255 -5.48 10.52 -19.38
C SER A 255 -5.55 9.71 -20.67
N TRP A 256 -6.24 8.56 -20.64
CA TRP A 256 -6.45 7.78 -21.85
C TRP A 256 -7.28 8.57 -22.88
N TRP A 257 -8.28 9.34 -22.41
CA TRP A 257 -9.15 10.14 -23.26
C TRP A 257 -8.52 11.46 -23.68
N GLU A 258 -7.76 12.10 -22.81
CA GLU A 258 -7.02 13.34 -23.12
C GLU A 258 -6.01 13.15 -24.27
N ASN A 259 -5.44 11.95 -24.39
CA ASN A 259 -4.49 11.61 -25.46
C ASN A 259 -5.18 11.11 -26.74
N LYS A 260 -6.52 11.10 -26.80
CA LYS A 260 -7.29 10.61 -27.95
C LYS A 260 -8.00 11.78 -28.64
N PRO A 261 -7.50 12.25 -29.80
CA PRO A 261 -8.10 13.36 -30.54
C PRO A 261 -9.60 13.16 -30.81
N GLY A 262 -10.42 14.16 -30.46
CA GLY A 262 -11.87 14.18 -30.67
C GLY A 262 -12.70 13.41 -29.65
N CYS A 263 -12.08 12.88 -28.59
CA CYS A 263 -12.74 12.15 -27.51
C CYS A 263 -12.39 12.67 -26.12
N GLU A 264 -11.73 13.83 -26.02
CA GLU A 264 -11.22 14.43 -24.78
C GLU A 264 -12.35 14.70 -23.78
N GLN A 265 -13.54 15.04 -24.27
CA GLN A 265 -14.76 15.24 -23.48
C GLN A 265 -15.17 14.00 -22.66
N ARG A 266 -14.74 12.80 -23.05
CA ARG A 266 -15.02 11.54 -22.32
C ARG A 266 -14.10 11.34 -21.11
N GLY A 267 -13.08 12.18 -20.95
CA GLY A 267 -12.22 12.20 -19.77
C GLY A 267 -12.86 12.86 -18.55
N ARG A 268 -14.05 13.46 -18.70
CA ARG A 268 -14.79 14.15 -17.64
C ARG A 268 -16.20 13.60 -17.50
N CYS A 269 -16.73 13.63 -16.29
CA CYS A 269 -18.13 13.31 -16.05
C CYS A 269 -19.03 14.42 -16.62
N MET A 270 -20.09 14.05 -17.34
CA MET A 270 -20.96 15.04 -18.01
C MET A 270 -21.80 15.86 -17.04
N LYS A 271 -22.28 15.28 -15.93
CA LYS A 271 -23.09 16.02 -14.95
C LYS A 271 -22.29 16.89 -13.98
N CYS A 272 -21.29 16.34 -13.30
CA CYS A 272 -20.53 17.07 -12.26
C CYS A 272 -19.23 17.72 -12.78
N ASN A 273 -18.87 17.50 -14.05
CA ASN A 273 -17.68 18.05 -14.71
C ASN A 273 -16.33 17.70 -14.04
N GLN A 274 -16.34 16.76 -13.09
CA GLN A 274 -15.13 16.25 -12.44
C GLN A 274 -14.33 15.38 -13.41
N MET A 275 -13.02 15.39 -13.23
CA MET A 275 -12.12 14.49 -13.96
C MET A 275 -12.50 13.05 -13.64
N GLU A 276 -12.75 12.26 -14.68
CA GLU A 276 -13.29 10.93 -14.49
C GLU A 276 -12.16 9.95 -14.11
N THR A 277 -12.05 9.69 -12.81
CA THR A 277 -11.19 8.65 -12.25
C THR A 277 -12.05 7.47 -11.78
N MET A 278 -11.42 6.34 -11.52
CA MET A 278 -12.17 5.20 -10.96
C MET A 278 -12.70 5.48 -9.55
N GLU A 279 -12.00 6.29 -8.77
CA GLU A 279 -12.47 6.71 -7.45
C GLU A 279 -13.72 7.59 -7.60
N HIS A 280 -13.65 8.56 -8.52
CA HIS A 280 -14.80 9.37 -8.88
C HIS A 280 -16.00 8.53 -9.29
N ILE A 281 -15.83 7.64 -10.27
CA ILE A 281 -16.92 6.80 -10.81
C ILE A 281 -17.57 5.95 -9.72
N LEU A 282 -16.76 5.36 -8.85
CA LEU A 282 -17.24 4.38 -7.87
C LEU A 282 -17.74 5.03 -6.58
N PHE A 283 -17.20 6.19 -6.16
CA PHE A 283 -17.42 6.72 -4.81
C PHE A 283 -17.92 8.16 -4.75
N GLU A 284 -17.72 8.97 -5.80
CA GLU A 284 -17.96 10.42 -5.73
C GLU A 284 -18.95 10.94 -6.79
N CYS A 285 -19.24 10.13 -7.82
CA CYS A 285 -20.00 10.58 -8.99
C CYS A 285 -21.46 10.90 -8.66
N GLU A 286 -21.91 12.10 -9.05
CA GLU A 286 -23.30 12.57 -8.85
C GLU A 286 -24.31 12.03 -9.87
N GLU A 287 -23.84 11.27 -10.85
CA GLU A 287 -24.70 10.67 -11.86
C GLU A 287 -25.53 9.51 -11.28
N PRO A 288 -26.78 9.32 -11.76
CA PRO A 288 -27.59 8.20 -11.34
C PRO A 288 -26.87 6.85 -11.54
N GLY A 289 -26.85 6.05 -10.48
CA GLY A 289 -26.17 4.76 -10.43
C GLY A 289 -25.38 4.60 -9.14
N GLN A 290 -24.34 5.42 -8.97
CA GLN A 290 -23.33 5.25 -7.91
C GLN A 290 -23.96 5.27 -6.51
N SER A 291 -24.63 6.36 -6.16
CA SER A 291 -25.18 6.55 -4.81
C SER A 291 -26.35 5.61 -4.54
N GLN A 292 -27.16 5.32 -5.57
CA GLN A 292 -28.24 4.36 -5.48
C GLN A 292 -27.75 2.94 -5.18
N VAL A 293 -26.68 2.49 -5.85
CA VAL A 293 -26.11 1.16 -5.62
C VAL A 293 -25.55 1.06 -4.19
N TRP A 294 -24.75 2.03 -3.73
CA TRP A 294 -24.24 1.99 -2.34
C TRP A 294 -25.34 2.11 -1.29
N ARG A 295 -26.41 2.86 -1.57
CA ARG A 295 -27.60 2.88 -0.71
C ARG A 295 -28.27 1.51 -0.62
N LEU A 296 -28.30 0.73 -1.71
CA LEU A 296 -28.81 -0.64 -1.70
C LEU A 296 -27.90 -1.58 -0.90
N VAL A 297 -26.58 -1.43 -1.02
CA VAL A 297 -25.61 -2.19 -0.20
C VAL A 297 -25.84 -1.91 1.29
N ARG A 298 -25.91 -0.64 1.70
CA ARG A 298 -26.19 -0.25 3.09
C ARG A 298 -27.52 -0.82 3.59
N ARG A 299 -28.58 -0.76 2.78
CA ARG A 299 -29.90 -1.33 3.14
C ARG A 299 -29.87 -2.85 3.28
N LEU A 300 -29.09 -3.54 2.46
CA LEU A 300 -28.91 -4.99 2.57
C LEU A 300 -28.11 -5.32 3.83
N TRP A 301 -27.05 -4.57 4.11
CA TRP A 301 -26.20 -4.78 5.27
C TRP A 301 -26.85 -4.41 6.60
N ALA A 302 -27.78 -3.45 6.62
CA ALA A 302 -28.52 -3.06 7.83
C ALA A 302 -29.34 -4.21 8.46
N ARG A 303 -29.46 -5.35 7.77
CA ARG A 303 -30.06 -6.59 8.30
C ARG A 303 -29.06 -7.49 9.03
N LYS A 304 -27.78 -7.14 9.02
CA LYS A 304 -26.71 -7.78 9.78
C LYS A 304 -26.54 -7.05 11.10
N GLU A 305 -26.11 -7.81 12.11
CA GLU A 305 -25.78 -7.27 13.43
C GLU A 305 -24.38 -6.62 13.44
N SER A 306 -23.51 -6.99 12.50
CA SER A 306 -22.14 -6.49 12.40
C SER A 306 -22.09 -5.11 11.74
N GLU A 307 -21.15 -4.29 12.19
CA GLU A 307 -20.89 -2.97 11.62
C GLU A 307 -20.43 -3.08 10.16
N MET A 308 -20.97 -2.22 9.31
CA MET A 308 -20.55 -2.13 7.92
C MET A 308 -19.30 -1.27 7.82
N PRO A 309 -18.20 -1.75 7.22
CA PRO A 309 -17.13 -0.86 6.81
C PRO A 309 -17.66 0.15 5.80
N GLU A 310 -17.20 1.40 5.91
CA GLU A 310 -17.62 2.46 4.98
C GLU A 310 -17.29 2.06 3.53
N PRO A 311 -18.24 2.19 2.60
CA PRO A 311 -17.99 1.91 1.20
C PRO A 311 -17.23 3.08 0.58
N ASP A 312 -15.92 3.07 0.75
CA ASP A 312 -14.97 3.99 0.12
C ASP A 312 -13.96 3.22 -0.76
N PHE A 313 -13.13 3.97 -1.47
CA PHE A 313 -12.15 3.39 -2.38
C PHE A 313 -11.10 2.54 -1.66
N ALA A 314 -10.65 2.96 -0.47
CA ALA A 314 -9.67 2.26 0.34
C ALA A 314 -10.19 0.93 0.89
N ASN A 315 -11.40 0.94 1.44
CA ASN A 315 -12.11 -0.22 1.95
C ASN A 315 -12.48 -1.18 0.81
N MET A 316 -12.90 -0.69 -0.35
CA MET A 316 -13.11 -1.54 -1.53
C MET A 316 -11.83 -2.27 -1.92
N LEU A 317 -10.71 -1.56 -2.02
CA LEU A 317 -9.44 -2.19 -2.34
C LEU A 317 -9.07 -3.23 -1.28
N THR A 318 -9.14 -2.89 0.00
CA THR A 318 -8.74 -3.80 1.08
C THR A 318 -9.75 -4.91 1.39
N THR A 319 -10.97 -4.84 0.82
CA THR A 319 -12.06 -5.80 1.00
C THR A 319 -11.66 -7.28 0.85
N PRO A 320 -10.84 -7.71 -0.14
CA PRO A 320 -10.42 -9.09 -0.24
C PRO A 320 -9.66 -9.62 0.98
N LEU A 321 -9.02 -8.73 1.74
CA LEU A 321 -8.29 -9.01 2.97
C LEU A 321 -9.05 -8.61 4.24
N LEU A 322 -10.29 -8.13 4.09
CA LEU A 322 -11.14 -7.74 5.21
C LEU A 322 -11.49 -8.95 6.08
N GLN A 323 -11.56 -8.69 7.38
CA GLN A 323 -12.07 -9.59 8.40
C GLN A 323 -13.05 -8.80 9.28
N ILE A 324 -14.30 -9.21 9.29
CA ILE A 324 -15.34 -8.63 10.14
C ILE A 324 -15.37 -9.40 11.45
N HIS A 325 -15.41 -8.67 12.56
CA HIS A 325 -15.46 -9.22 13.91
C HIS A 325 -16.80 -8.88 14.55
N GLY A 326 -17.30 -9.78 15.40
CA GLY A 326 -18.46 -9.53 16.24
C GLY A 326 -18.08 -8.73 17.48
N GLN A 327 -19.08 -8.37 18.27
CA GLN A 327 -18.91 -7.61 19.52
C GLN A 327 -18.00 -8.33 20.55
N ASN A 328 -17.93 -9.66 20.47
CA ASN A 328 -17.07 -10.50 21.31
C ASN A 328 -15.65 -10.71 20.73
N GLY A 329 -15.29 -10.02 19.66
CA GLY A 329 -14.00 -10.17 18.96
C GLY A 329 -13.90 -11.43 18.08
N MET A 330 -14.93 -12.26 17.98
CA MET A 330 -14.91 -13.45 17.12
C MET A 330 -15.05 -13.08 15.65
N LYS A 331 -14.34 -13.82 14.78
CA LYS A 331 -14.40 -13.63 13.34
C LYS A 331 -15.74 -14.08 12.77
N LEU A 332 -16.48 -13.14 12.18
CA LEU A 332 -17.73 -13.41 11.49
C LEU A 332 -17.44 -13.77 10.04
N LEU A 333 -17.10 -15.05 9.79
CA LEU A 333 -16.69 -15.53 8.47
C LEU A 333 -17.79 -15.37 7.40
N GLY A 334 -19.06 -15.56 7.78
CA GLY A 334 -20.20 -15.38 6.88
C GLY A 334 -20.36 -13.93 6.43
N ASP A 335 -20.35 -13.00 7.38
CA ASP A 335 -20.43 -11.57 7.11
C ASP A 335 -19.21 -11.11 6.31
N THR A 336 -18.01 -11.49 6.73
CA THR A 336 -16.77 -11.21 5.98
C THR A 336 -16.90 -11.63 4.51
N ARG A 337 -17.44 -12.82 4.25
CA ARG A 337 -17.65 -13.32 2.88
C ARG A 337 -18.74 -12.54 2.15
N LEU A 338 -19.86 -12.21 2.79
CA LEU A 338 -20.92 -11.41 2.19
C LEU A 338 -20.40 -10.02 1.82
N MET A 339 -19.66 -9.35 2.70
CA MET A 339 -19.08 -8.03 2.44
C MET A 339 -18.18 -8.04 1.21
N ARG A 340 -17.33 -9.06 1.07
CA ARG A 340 -16.51 -9.26 -0.13
C ARG A 340 -17.35 -9.35 -1.41
N ILE A 341 -18.43 -10.12 -1.36
CA ILE A 341 -19.30 -10.32 -2.52
C ILE A 341 -20.02 -9.01 -2.88
N ILE A 342 -20.71 -8.40 -1.91
CA ILE A 342 -21.58 -7.24 -2.20
C ILE A 342 -20.78 -6.01 -2.61
N THR A 343 -19.62 -5.75 -2.00
CA THR A 343 -18.78 -4.60 -2.35
C THR A 343 -18.23 -4.72 -3.76
N MET A 344 -17.78 -5.91 -4.15
CA MET A 344 -17.25 -6.14 -5.49
C MET A 344 -18.32 -6.16 -6.58
N GLU A 345 -19.48 -6.78 -6.32
CA GLU A 345 -20.60 -6.75 -7.25
C GLU A 345 -21.16 -5.32 -7.41
N ALA A 346 -21.23 -4.54 -6.33
CA ALA A 346 -21.62 -3.14 -6.37
C ALA A 346 -20.66 -2.30 -7.21
N ALA A 347 -19.35 -2.37 -6.92
CA ALA A 347 -18.34 -1.64 -7.68
C ALA A 347 -18.37 -1.98 -9.17
N HIS A 348 -18.45 -3.28 -9.50
CA HIS A 348 -18.54 -3.73 -10.88
C HIS A 348 -19.85 -3.32 -11.57
N LEU A 349 -20.98 -3.30 -10.86
CA LEU A 349 -22.24 -2.79 -11.37
C LEU A 349 -22.17 -1.29 -11.68
N ILE A 350 -21.60 -0.48 -10.78
CA ILE A 350 -21.44 0.97 -10.98
C ILE A 350 -20.56 1.23 -12.21
N TRP A 351 -19.44 0.49 -12.34
CA TRP A 351 -18.58 0.56 -13.52
C TRP A 351 -19.33 0.21 -14.82
N ARG A 352 -20.17 -0.84 -14.82
CA ARG A 352 -20.99 -1.20 -15.98
C ARG A 352 -22.02 -0.13 -16.32
N LEU A 353 -22.70 0.44 -15.33
CA LEU A 353 -23.65 1.54 -15.53
C LEU A 353 -22.97 2.76 -16.17
N ARG A 354 -21.76 3.10 -15.72
CA ARG A 354 -20.95 4.16 -16.35
C ARG A 354 -20.60 3.81 -17.79
N ASN A 355 -20.14 2.59 -18.07
CA ASN A 355 -19.76 2.19 -19.42
C ASN A 355 -20.94 2.21 -20.40
N GLU A 356 -22.10 1.72 -19.98
CA GLU A 356 -23.32 1.81 -20.80
C GLU A 356 -23.65 3.27 -21.13
N ARG A 357 -23.56 4.18 -20.14
CA ARG A 357 -23.80 5.61 -20.34
C ARG A 357 -22.82 6.23 -21.33
N VAL A 358 -21.51 6.01 -21.14
CA VAL A 358 -20.45 6.64 -21.94
C VAL A 358 -20.37 6.06 -23.36
N PHE A 359 -20.53 4.74 -23.51
CA PHE A 359 -20.28 4.07 -24.79
C PHE A 359 -21.54 3.71 -25.58
N GLN A 360 -22.65 3.37 -24.93
CA GLN A 360 -23.86 2.94 -25.64
C GLN A 360 -24.85 4.07 -25.82
N ARG A 361 -24.88 5.02 -24.88
CA ARG A 361 -25.81 6.15 -24.92
C ARG A 361 -25.15 7.50 -25.22
N GLU A 362 -23.83 7.52 -25.38
CA GLU A 362 -23.04 8.75 -25.64
C GLU A 362 -23.31 9.89 -24.64
N GLY A 363 -23.67 9.55 -23.39
CA GLY A 363 -24.07 10.52 -22.37
C GLY A 363 -25.56 10.82 -22.28
N ASN A 364 -26.38 10.33 -23.20
CA ASN A 364 -27.81 10.61 -23.24
C ASN A 364 -28.62 9.65 -22.36
N GLY A 365 -29.40 10.21 -21.43
CA GLY A 365 -30.39 9.46 -20.65
C GLY A 365 -29.83 8.75 -19.41
N SER A 366 -30.53 8.91 -18.29
CA SER A 366 -30.18 8.27 -17.02
C SER A 366 -30.84 6.89 -16.88
N THR A 367 -30.14 5.98 -16.21
CA THR A 367 -30.75 4.71 -15.79
C THR A 367 -31.68 4.98 -14.62
N SER A 368 -32.93 4.51 -14.70
CA SER A 368 -33.91 4.71 -13.64
C SER A 368 -33.50 4.02 -12.33
N GLU A 369 -33.94 4.56 -11.19
CA GLU A 369 -33.67 3.93 -9.88
C GLU A 369 -34.23 2.49 -9.81
N TRP A 370 -35.37 2.24 -10.45
CA TRP A 370 -35.99 0.91 -10.52
C TRP A 370 -35.10 -0.08 -11.28
N GLU A 371 -34.55 0.33 -12.43
CA GLU A 371 -33.65 -0.50 -13.20
C GLU A 371 -32.34 -0.77 -12.45
N ILE A 372 -31.76 0.24 -11.79
CA ILE A 372 -30.57 0.08 -10.95
C ILE A 372 -30.83 -0.93 -9.83
N ARG A 373 -31.96 -0.80 -9.12
CA ARG A 373 -32.38 -1.74 -8.07
C ARG A 373 -32.51 -3.17 -8.60
N ASN A 374 -33.15 -3.36 -9.75
CA ASN A 374 -33.33 -4.69 -10.32
C ASN A 374 -32.03 -5.32 -10.78
N ARG A 375 -31.11 -4.54 -11.36
CA ARG A 375 -29.78 -5.02 -11.75
C ARG A 375 -28.96 -5.43 -10.53
N PHE A 376 -29.04 -4.68 -9.43
CA PHE A 376 -28.40 -5.04 -8.15
C PHE A 376 -28.99 -6.33 -7.56
N LEU A 377 -30.33 -6.41 -7.44
CA LEU A 377 -31.00 -7.60 -6.93
C LEU A 377 -30.73 -8.83 -7.81
N TYR A 378 -30.66 -8.65 -9.12
CA TYR A 378 -30.28 -9.72 -10.04
C TYR A 378 -28.86 -10.22 -9.75
N ALA A 379 -27.88 -9.32 -9.59
CA ALA A 379 -26.52 -9.70 -9.25
C ALA A 379 -26.45 -10.48 -7.91
N MET A 380 -27.17 -10.03 -6.88
CA MET A 380 -27.23 -10.74 -5.59
C MET A 380 -27.86 -12.13 -5.71
N ASN A 381 -28.96 -12.24 -6.45
CA ASN A 381 -29.62 -13.53 -6.67
C ASN A 381 -28.74 -14.51 -7.46
N GLU A 382 -28.03 -14.04 -8.49
CA GLU A 382 -27.08 -14.87 -9.24
C GLU A 382 -25.97 -15.39 -8.33
N ARG A 383 -25.45 -14.55 -7.42
CA ARG A 383 -24.46 -14.96 -6.43
C ARG A 383 -24.98 -16.06 -5.50
N LEU A 384 -26.20 -15.92 -5.02
CA LEU A 384 -26.86 -16.95 -4.21
C LEU A 384 -27.06 -18.24 -5.02
N GLN A 385 -27.48 -18.16 -6.29
CA GLN A 385 -27.65 -19.33 -7.15
C GLN A 385 -26.34 -20.09 -7.38
N MET A 386 -25.24 -19.37 -7.58
CA MET A 386 -23.93 -19.98 -7.74
C MET A 386 -23.49 -20.72 -6.47
N ASP A 387 -23.77 -20.17 -5.28
CA ASP A 387 -23.51 -20.83 -4.01
C ASP A 387 -24.34 -22.12 -3.87
N LEU A 388 -25.64 -22.07 -4.16
CA LEU A 388 -26.50 -23.26 -4.13
C LEU A 388 -26.06 -24.32 -5.16
N ALA A 389 -25.63 -23.92 -6.35
CA ALA A 389 -25.05 -24.83 -7.34
C ALA A 389 -23.74 -25.46 -6.85
N ALA A 390 -22.89 -24.68 -6.15
CA ALA A 390 -21.66 -25.18 -5.56
C ALA A 390 -21.91 -26.18 -4.41
N LEU A 391 -22.98 -26.00 -3.63
CA LEU A 391 -23.42 -27.00 -2.63
C LEU A 391 -23.77 -28.35 -3.29
N LYS A 392 -24.53 -28.32 -4.39
CA LYS A 392 -24.87 -29.53 -5.15
C LYS A 392 -23.61 -30.25 -5.65
N LYS A 393 -22.62 -29.51 -6.16
CA LYS A 393 -21.31 -30.06 -6.54
C LYS A 393 -20.55 -30.65 -5.35
N LYS A 394 -20.63 -30.03 -4.16
CA LYS A 394 -19.98 -30.57 -2.97
C LYS A 394 -20.58 -31.90 -2.53
N LYS A 395 -21.92 -32.00 -2.54
CA LYS A 395 -22.63 -33.26 -2.26
C LYS A 395 -22.26 -34.36 -3.26
N ALA A 396 -22.11 -34.01 -4.55
CA ALA A 396 -21.82 -34.98 -5.60
C ALA A 396 -20.33 -35.37 -5.74
N ARG A 397 -19.40 -34.44 -5.49
CA ARG A 397 -17.95 -34.60 -5.85
C ARG A 397 -16.98 -34.21 -4.73
N LYS A 398 -17.45 -33.96 -3.50
CA LYS A 398 -16.67 -33.40 -2.38
C LYS A 398 -15.96 -32.07 -2.71
N GLN A 399 -16.37 -31.38 -3.77
CA GLN A 399 -15.80 -30.11 -4.24
C GLN A 399 -16.85 -29.00 -4.18
N GLY A 400 -16.59 -27.93 -3.43
CA GLY A 400 -17.48 -26.76 -3.34
C GLY A 400 -17.53 -26.13 -1.96
N VAL A 401 -18.50 -25.24 -1.75
CA VAL A 401 -18.74 -24.52 -0.49
C VAL A 401 -19.51 -25.42 0.50
N SER A 402 -19.31 -25.29 1.81
CA SER A 402 -20.15 -26.02 2.80
C SER A 402 -21.51 -25.36 2.97
N THR A 403 -22.53 -26.16 3.36
CA THR A 403 -23.86 -25.65 3.72
C THR A 403 -23.76 -24.58 4.79
N GLU A 404 -22.96 -24.81 5.84
CA GLU A 404 -22.72 -23.86 6.92
C GLU A 404 -22.17 -22.51 6.41
N THR A 405 -21.23 -22.51 5.46
CA THR A 405 -20.71 -21.26 4.89
C THR A 405 -21.78 -20.50 4.12
N VAL A 406 -22.62 -21.19 3.35
CA VAL A 406 -23.72 -20.56 2.59
C VAL A 406 -24.75 -19.98 3.54
N LEU A 407 -25.22 -20.76 4.53
CA LEU A 407 -26.15 -20.29 5.55
C LEU A 407 -25.61 -19.07 6.29
N LYS A 408 -24.37 -19.12 6.79
CA LYS A 408 -23.73 -17.98 7.48
C LYS A 408 -23.55 -16.76 6.58
N THR A 409 -23.24 -16.94 5.29
CA THR A 409 -23.08 -15.82 4.35
C THR A 409 -24.39 -15.06 4.19
N TRP A 410 -25.48 -15.80 3.91
CA TRP A 410 -26.76 -15.22 3.51
C TRP A 410 -27.76 -15.03 4.66
N LYS A 411 -27.39 -15.42 5.89
CA LYS A 411 -28.20 -15.19 7.10
C LYS A 411 -28.61 -13.73 7.25
N GLY A 412 -29.89 -13.47 7.49
CA GLY A 412 -30.51 -12.16 7.69
C GLY A 412 -30.83 -11.39 6.40
N VAL A 413 -30.32 -11.83 5.24
CA VAL A 413 -30.50 -11.10 3.97
C VAL A 413 -31.44 -11.81 2.99
N ILE A 414 -31.93 -13.00 3.34
CA ILE A 414 -32.94 -13.71 2.57
C ILE A 414 -34.32 -13.10 2.82
N LYS A 415 -35.14 -13.02 1.77
CA LYS A 415 -36.52 -12.54 1.90
C LYS A 415 -37.36 -13.59 2.63
N ASN A 416 -38.13 -13.16 3.62
CA ASN A 416 -39.01 -14.02 4.43
C ASN A 416 -38.24 -15.18 5.09
N GLU A 417 -37.01 -14.91 5.56
CA GLU A 417 -36.16 -15.93 6.19
C GLU A 417 -36.78 -16.56 7.43
N GLY A 418 -37.61 -15.83 8.18
CA GLY A 418 -38.34 -16.37 9.34
C GLY A 418 -39.36 -17.47 8.99
N ASP A 419 -39.80 -17.55 7.73
CA ASP A 419 -40.73 -18.59 7.27
C ASP A 419 -39.99 -19.83 6.74
N LEU A 420 -38.66 -19.79 6.68
CA LEU A 420 -37.82 -20.84 6.13
C LEU A 420 -37.27 -21.76 7.23
N PRO A 421 -37.03 -23.05 6.93
CA PRO A 421 -36.34 -23.93 7.86
C PRO A 421 -34.89 -23.46 8.09
N GLU A 422 -34.29 -23.91 9.20
CA GLU A 422 -32.91 -23.56 9.57
C GLU A 422 -31.90 -23.87 8.45
N ASP A 423 -32.05 -25.03 7.78
CA ASP A 423 -31.39 -25.29 6.49
C ASP A 423 -32.38 -25.11 5.32
N TRP A 424 -32.43 -23.88 4.80
CA TRP A 424 -33.25 -23.53 3.64
C TRP A 424 -32.59 -23.85 2.29
N THR A 425 -31.36 -24.38 2.26
CA THR A 425 -30.63 -24.57 1.01
C THR A 425 -31.23 -25.64 0.08
N GLY A 426 -32.11 -26.50 0.62
CA GLY A 426 -32.89 -27.49 -0.12
C GLY A 426 -34.28 -27.03 -0.56
N THR A 427 -34.76 -25.89 -0.06
CA THR A 427 -36.15 -25.44 -0.28
C THR A 427 -36.32 -24.83 -1.67
N THR A 428 -37.33 -25.30 -2.42
CA THR A 428 -37.73 -24.68 -3.69
C THR A 428 -38.50 -23.38 -3.41
N GLY A 429 -38.20 -22.30 -4.13
CA GLY A 429 -38.97 -21.05 -4.03
C GLY A 429 -38.41 -19.94 -3.13
N VAL A 430 -37.23 -20.12 -2.52
CA VAL A 430 -36.45 -19.02 -1.89
C VAL A 430 -36.12 -17.90 -2.92
N LEU A 431 -36.29 -18.21 -4.20
CA LEU A 431 -36.11 -17.36 -5.37
C LEU A 431 -37.45 -16.88 -5.91
N ARG A 432 -37.96 -15.73 -5.46
CA ARG A 432 -38.90 -14.97 -6.28
C ARG A 432 -38.27 -13.63 -6.65
N ARG A 433 -38.00 -13.44 -7.94
CA ARG A 433 -38.01 -12.10 -8.57
C ARG A 433 -39.33 -11.44 -8.16
N GLU A 434 -39.30 -10.14 -7.87
CA GLU A 434 -40.51 -9.34 -7.65
C GLU A 434 -41.55 -9.72 -8.71
N GLU A 435 -42.69 -10.26 -8.28
CA GLU A 435 -43.81 -10.49 -9.16
C GLU A 435 -44.18 -9.16 -9.77
N LYS A 436 -44.18 -9.14 -11.10
CA LYS A 436 -44.81 -8.09 -11.90
C LYS A 436 -46.23 -7.85 -11.34
N MET A 437 -46.45 -6.71 -10.68
CA MET A 437 -47.76 -6.06 -10.74
C MET A 437 -47.94 -5.52 -12.17
N VAL A 438 -48.06 -6.41 -13.15
CA VAL A 438 -48.65 -6.05 -14.43
C VAL A 438 -50.15 -6.19 -14.22
N GLY A 439 -50.81 -5.04 -14.09
CA GLY A 439 -52.26 -4.95 -14.16
C GLY A 439 -52.74 -5.77 -15.36
N ARG A 440 -53.74 -6.62 -15.11
CA ARG A 440 -54.43 -7.40 -16.14
C ARG A 440 -55.07 -6.44 -17.15
N GLY A 441 -54.30 -6.01 -18.14
CA GLY A 441 -54.81 -5.43 -19.38
C GLY A 441 -55.45 -6.54 -20.22
N ARG A 442 -56.66 -6.96 -19.86
CA ARG A 442 -57.55 -7.66 -20.79
C ARG A 442 -57.93 -6.66 -21.88
N ARG A 443 -57.21 -6.67 -23.01
CA ARG A 443 -57.82 -6.29 -24.28
C ARG A 443 -58.51 -7.52 -24.85
N ARG A 444 -59.78 -7.71 -24.45
CA ARG A 444 -60.76 -8.31 -25.36
C ARG A 444 -61.49 -7.13 -25.98
N ARG A 445 -61.40 -7.03 -27.31
CA ARG A 445 -62.45 -6.41 -28.11
C ARG A 445 -63.75 -7.14 -27.79
N CYS A 446 -64.81 -6.39 -27.51
CA CYS A 446 -66.15 -6.50 -28.09
C CYS A 446 -67.08 -5.57 -27.31
N ASP A 447 -67.52 -4.53 -28.02
CA ASP A 447 -68.83 -3.91 -28.09
C ASP A 447 -69.63 -3.53 -26.81
N VAL A 448 -70.03 -2.25 -26.87
CA VAL A 448 -70.92 -1.42 -26.03
C VAL A 448 -70.29 -0.79 -24.79
#